data_AF-A0ABD3TZ31-F1
#
_entry.id   AF-A0ABD3TZ31-F1
#
_cell.length_a   1.000
_cell.length_b   1.000
_cell.length_c   1.000
_cell.angle_alpha   90.00
_cell.angle_beta   90.00
_cell.angle_gamma   90.00
#
_symmetry.space_group_name_H-M   'P 1'
#
loop_
_entity.id
_entity.type
_entity.pdbx_description
1 polymer ?
#
loop_
_entity_poly.entity_id
_entity_poly.type
_entity_poly.pdbx_seq_one_letter_code
_entity_poly.pdbx_strand_id
1 'polypeptide(L)'
;MAACDRWTNYDAPTKVAACDGWTNYDAPTSVAACDGWTNYDAPTKVAACDGWIIYDTPTTVAACDGWIIFDSPTTVSACEGWIIFDSPTTWLRVTDRQFMTLQPQWLCVTGGQFMTLQLQWLRVTDGQFMTPEPQWLRVTDG
;
A
#
# COMPACT_ATOMS: atom_id res chain seq x y z
N MET A 1 16.14 -18.82 7.59
CA MET A 1 15.16 -17.92 6.95
C MET A 1 14.14 -18.82 6.29
N ALA A 2 12.87 -18.73 6.67
CA ALA A 2 11.82 -19.46 5.96
C ALA A 2 11.63 -18.74 4.61
N ALA A 3 11.92 -19.45 3.52
CA ALA A 3 11.44 -19.13 2.19
C ALA A 3 10.21 -20.01 1.96
N CYS A 4 9.11 -19.41 1.52
CA CYS A 4 7.94 -20.16 1.10
C CYS A 4 7.88 -20.17 -0.42
N ASP A 5 7.73 -21.36 -1.00
CA ASP A 5 7.47 -21.56 -2.42
C ASP A 5 6.17 -22.38 -2.48
N ARG A 6 5.07 -21.81 -2.99
CA ARG A 6 3.65 -22.33 -3.06
C ARG A 6 2.70 -21.78 -1.97
N TRP A 7 1.49 -22.35 -1.91
CA TRP A 7 0.44 -22.03 -0.94
C TRP A 7 0.91 -22.24 0.50
N THR A 8 1.00 -21.15 1.26
CA THR A 8 1.46 -21.16 2.65
C THR A 8 0.51 -20.35 3.52
N ASN A 9 0.18 -20.86 4.70
CA ASN A 9 -0.53 -20.10 5.73
C ASN A 9 0.33 -19.92 6.98
N TYR A 10 0.30 -18.72 7.56
CA TYR A 10 0.96 -18.37 8.81
C TYR A 10 -0.06 -17.98 9.88
N ASP A 11 -0.52 -18.97 10.63
CA ASP A 11 -1.51 -18.81 11.72
C ASP A 11 -0.90 -18.38 13.07
N ALA A 12 0.41 -18.14 13.12
CA ALA A 12 1.12 -17.75 14.33
C ALA A 12 2.10 -16.60 14.05
N PRO A 13 2.40 -15.74 15.05
CA PRO A 13 3.29 -14.60 14.85
C PRO A 13 4.64 -15.03 14.28
N THR A 14 4.99 -14.50 13.11
CA THR A 14 6.13 -14.98 12.33
C THR A 14 6.99 -13.82 11.82
N LYS A 15 8.28 -14.11 11.60
CA LYS A 15 9.18 -13.27 10.79
C LYS A 15 9.54 -14.03 9.52
N VAL A 16 9.17 -13.47 8.37
CA VAL A 16 9.45 -14.04 7.05
C VAL A 16 10.50 -13.18 6.37
N ALA A 17 11.57 -13.83 5.90
CA ALA A 17 12.63 -13.12 5.20
C ALA A 17 12.27 -12.90 3.72
N ALA A 18 11.70 -13.93 3.09
CA ALA A 18 11.20 -13.87 1.73
C ALA A 18 10.06 -14.89 1.58
N CYS A 19 9.04 -14.56 0.79
CA CYS A 19 8.01 -15.48 0.34
C CYS A 19 7.78 -15.26 -1.16
N ASP A 20 7.66 -16.35 -1.92
CA ASP A 20 7.24 -16.31 -3.32
C ASP A 20 6.03 -17.26 -3.52
N GLY A 21 4.91 -16.69 -3.95
CA GLY A 21 3.73 -17.43 -4.34
C GLY A 21 2.47 -17.03 -3.59
N TRP A 22 1.58 -17.99 -3.35
CA TRP A 22 0.30 -17.78 -2.68
C TRP A 22 0.48 -17.83 -1.16
N THR A 23 0.28 -16.73 -0.46
CA THR A 23 0.49 -16.69 1.00
C THR A 23 -0.69 -16.05 1.74
N ASN A 24 -1.10 -16.64 2.86
CA ASN A 24 -1.96 -15.98 3.83
C ASN A 24 -1.24 -15.76 5.18
N TYR A 25 -1.49 -14.61 5.80
CA TYR A 25 -0.95 -14.23 7.10
C TYR A 25 -2.09 -13.89 8.07
N ASP A 26 -2.58 -14.92 8.75
CA ASP A 26 -3.66 -14.84 9.73
C ASP A 26 -3.20 -14.36 11.14
N ALA A 27 -1.89 -14.14 11.32
CA ALA A 27 -1.30 -13.67 12.57
C ALA A 27 -0.28 -12.53 12.37
N PRO A 28 -0.02 -11.70 13.40
CA PRO A 28 0.88 -10.56 13.28
C PRO A 28 2.26 -10.95 12.74
N THR A 29 2.65 -10.36 11.62
CA THR A 29 3.85 -10.79 10.89
C THR A 29 4.78 -9.62 10.58
N SER A 30 6.07 -9.92 10.49
CA SER A 30 7.04 -9.03 9.84
C SER A 30 7.61 -9.71 8.61
N VAL A 31 7.41 -9.12 7.44
CA VAL A 31 7.86 -9.64 6.14
C VAL A 31 8.92 -8.71 5.57
N ALA A 32 10.10 -9.23 5.27
CA ALA A 32 11.16 -8.43 4.64
C ALA A 32 10.97 -8.33 3.12
N ALA A 33 10.58 -9.42 2.46
CA ALA A 33 10.27 -9.45 1.04
C ALA A 33 9.09 -10.39 0.78
N CYS A 34 8.19 -10.04 -0.13
CA CYS A 34 7.26 -10.98 -0.74
C CYS A 34 7.05 -10.73 -2.22
N ASP A 35 6.77 -11.79 -2.96
CA ASP A 35 6.37 -11.76 -4.37
C ASP A 35 5.18 -12.72 -4.56
N GLY A 36 4.25 -12.35 -5.44
CA GLY A 36 3.09 -13.15 -5.79
C GLY A 36 1.78 -12.67 -5.16
N TRP A 37 0.91 -13.62 -4.82
CA TRP A 37 -0.43 -13.32 -4.32
C TRP A 37 -0.45 -13.47 -2.81
N THR A 38 -0.71 -12.38 -2.10
CA THR A 38 -0.61 -12.37 -0.64
C THR A 38 -1.83 -11.73 -0.01
N ASN A 39 -2.37 -12.38 1.01
CA ASN A 39 -3.37 -11.79 1.90
C ASN A 39 -2.81 -11.61 3.32
N TYR A 40 -3.13 -10.46 3.92
CA TYR A 40 -2.71 -10.08 5.27
C TYR A 40 -3.92 -9.80 6.16
N ASP A 41 -4.43 -10.87 6.78
CA ASP A 41 -5.58 -10.87 7.68
C ASP A 41 -5.23 -10.44 9.12
N ALA A 42 -3.96 -10.09 9.38
CA ALA A 42 -3.47 -9.61 10.68
C ALA A 42 -2.42 -8.50 10.58
N PRO A 43 -2.26 -7.65 11.63
CA PRO A 43 -1.40 -6.48 11.57
C PRO A 43 0.03 -6.82 11.17
N THR A 44 0.51 -6.18 10.10
CA THR A 44 1.77 -6.57 9.48
C THR A 44 2.72 -5.38 9.27
N LYS A 45 4.02 -5.68 9.34
CA LYS A 45 5.08 -4.79 8.85
C LYS A 45 5.73 -5.42 7.63
N VAL A 46 5.67 -4.73 6.50
CA VAL A 46 6.24 -5.17 5.23
C VAL A 46 7.34 -4.20 4.81
N ALA A 47 8.54 -4.71 4.55
CA ALA A 47 9.62 -3.87 4.03
C ALA A 47 9.50 -3.67 2.51
N ALA A 48 9.34 -4.75 1.74
CA ALA A 48 9.10 -4.68 0.30
C ALA A 48 8.18 -5.82 -0.15
N CYS A 49 7.23 -5.55 -1.03
CA CYS A 49 6.49 -6.60 -1.70
C CYS A 49 6.10 -6.23 -3.13
N ASP A 50 6.04 -7.24 -3.99
CA ASP A 50 5.55 -7.15 -5.37
C ASP A 50 4.40 -8.14 -5.56
N GLY A 51 3.47 -7.82 -6.47
CA GLY A 51 2.44 -8.74 -6.93
C GLY A 51 1.01 -8.29 -6.64
N TRP A 52 0.16 -9.25 -6.26
CA TRP A 52 -1.28 -9.04 -6.06
C TRP A 52 -1.59 -9.18 -4.57
N ILE A 53 -1.76 -8.06 -3.88
CA ILE A 53 -1.69 -8.04 -2.41
C ILE A 53 -2.93 -7.40 -1.81
N ILE A 54 -3.49 -8.02 -0.78
CA ILE A 54 -4.60 -7.50 0.00
C ILE A 54 -4.16 -7.36 1.45
N TYR A 55 -4.44 -6.19 2.04
CA TYR A 55 -4.19 -5.87 3.44
C TYR A 55 -5.51 -5.55 4.15
N ASP A 56 -6.08 -6.56 4.79
CA ASP A 56 -7.37 -6.46 5.49
C ASP A 56 -7.25 -5.78 6.87
N THR A 57 -6.03 -5.63 7.37
CA THR A 57 -5.74 -5.10 8.71
C THR A 57 -4.67 -4.01 8.72
N PRO A 58 -4.56 -3.22 9.81
CA PRO A 58 -3.63 -2.10 9.86
C PRO A 58 -2.19 -2.52 9.59
N THR A 59 -1.57 -1.87 8.61
CA THR A 59 -0.26 -2.29 8.09
C THR A 59 0.69 -1.11 7.96
N THR A 60 1.99 -1.39 8.08
CA THR A 60 3.05 -0.47 7.63
C THR A 60 3.82 -1.10 6.47
N VAL A 61 3.83 -0.42 5.32
CA VAL A 61 4.54 -0.87 4.11
C VAL A 61 5.60 0.17 3.75
N ALA A 62 6.87 -0.26 3.65
CA ALA A 62 7.93 0.65 3.24
C ALA A 62 7.99 0.79 1.70
N ALA A 63 7.94 -0.31 0.96
CA ALA A 63 7.91 -0.33 -0.50
C ALA A 63 6.88 -1.33 -1.04
N CYS A 64 6.16 -0.99 -2.11
CA CYS A 64 5.36 -1.98 -2.83
C CYS A 64 5.21 -1.71 -4.33
N ASP A 65 5.07 -2.76 -5.14
CA ASP A 65 4.70 -2.70 -6.56
C ASP A 65 3.59 -3.72 -6.86
N GLY A 66 2.79 -3.46 -7.91
CA GLY A 66 1.77 -4.38 -8.39
C GLY A 66 0.33 -3.91 -8.21
N TRP A 67 -0.59 -4.84 -7.96
CA TRP A 67 -2.01 -4.57 -7.79
C TRP A 67 -2.38 -4.79 -6.33
N ILE A 68 -2.58 -3.69 -5.59
CA ILE A 68 -2.60 -3.74 -4.13
C ILE A 68 -3.83 -3.03 -3.58
N ILE A 69 -4.47 -3.68 -2.62
CA ILE A 69 -5.65 -3.18 -1.91
C ILE A 69 -5.33 -3.06 -0.41
N PHE A 70 -5.64 -1.90 0.15
CA PHE A 70 -5.56 -1.63 1.59
C PHE A 70 -6.97 -1.36 2.14
N ASP A 71 -7.56 -2.39 2.75
CA ASP A 71 -8.91 -2.33 3.35
C ASP A 71 -8.89 -1.81 4.79
N SER A 72 -7.70 -1.63 5.36
CA SER A 72 -7.49 -1.08 6.71
C SER A 72 -6.44 0.03 6.77
N PRO A 73 -6.49 0.90 7.80
CA PRO A 73 -5.61 2.06 7.91
C PRO A 73 -4.14 1.67 7.80
N THR A 74 -3.47 2.24 6.80
CA THR A 74 -2.11 1.85 6.44
C THR A 74 -1.19 3.07 6.41
N THR A 75 0.07 2.87 6.75
CA THR A 75 1.14 3.83 6.45
C THR A 75 2.01 3.27 5.33
N VAL A 76 2.15 4.04 4.24
CA VAL A 76 2.91 3.64 3.05
C VAL A 76 3.99 4.68 2.73
N SER A 77 5.24 4.23 2.58
CA SER A 77 6.37 5.14 2.29
C SER A 77 6.67 5.31 0.81
N ALA A 78 6.50 4.28 -0.02
CA ALA A 78 6.63 4.34 -1.47
C ALA A 78 5.89 3.17 -2.08
N CYS A 79 4.94 3.42 -2.97
CA CYS A 79 4.39 2.34 -3.79
C CYS A 79 4.21 2.78 -5.25
N GLU A 80 4.26 1.79 -6.13
CA GLU A 80 4.05 1.89 -7.56
C GLU A 80 3.01 0.85 -8.00
N GLY A 81 2.44 1.01 -9.19
CA GLY A 81 1.46 0.06 -9.73
C GLY A 81 0.03 0.58 -9.67
N TRP A 82 -0.92 -0.32 -9.41
CA TRP A 82 -2.36 -0.02 -9.27
C TRP A 82 -2.76 -0.21 -7.82
N ILE A 83 -2.87 0.90 -7.09
CA ILE A 83 -3.07 0.87 -5.64
C ILE A 83 -4.45 1.41 -5.28
N ILE A 84 -5.17 0.69 -4.42
CA ILE A 84 -6.47 1.06 -3.88
C ILE A 84 -6.38 1.17 -2.36
N PHE A 85 -6.81 2.30 -1.82
CA PHE A 85 -7.01 2.49 -0.38
C PHE A 85 -8.51 2.65 -0.09
N ASP A 86 -9.14 1.59 0.44
CA ASP A 86 -10.56 1.59 0.82
C ASP A 86 -10.79 2.20 2.21
N SER A 87 -9.72 2.42 2.96
CA SER A 87 -9.75 2.97 4.32
C SER A 87 -8.91 4.23 4.49
N PRO A 88 -9.09 4.98 5.60
CA PRO A 88 -8.32 6.19 5.86
C PRO A 88 -6.82 5.89 5.96
N THR A 89 -6.04 6.53 5.08
CA THR A 89 -4.58 6.38 5.06
C THR A 89 -3.96 7.62 5.71
N THR A 90 -3.08 7.42 6.69
CA THR A 90 -2.47 8.54 7.43
C THR A 90 -1.39 9.25 6.63
N TRP A 91 -0.59 8.49 5.87
CA TRP A 91 0.47 9.01 5.03
C TRP A 91 0.68 8.12 3.81
N LEU A 92 0.69 8.74 2.63
CA LEU A 92 0.92 8.06 1.36
C LEU A 92 1.88 8.87 0.50
N ARG A 93 2.96 8.21 0.05
CA ARG A 93 3.78 8.68 -1.06
C ARG A 93 3.71 7.67 -2.20
N VAL A 94 3.21 8.12 -3.35
CA VAL A 94 3.13 7.31 -4.58
C VAL A 94 4.09 7.92 -5.61
N THR A 95 4.82 7.04 -6.30
CA THR A 95 5.72 7.41 -7.39
C THR A 95 5.24 6.69 -8.65
N ASP A 96 4.63 7.43 -9.57
CA ASP A 96 4.15 6.99 -10.89
C ASP A 96 3.14 5.81 -11.01
N ARG A 97 2.51 5.77 -12.19
CA ARG A 97 1.38 4.94 -12.64
C ARG A 97 0.02 5.40 -12.14
N GLN A 98 -0.66 4.67 -11.25
CA GLN A 98 -2.10 4.88 -11.00
C GLN A 98 -2.52 4.54 -9.57
N PHE A 99 -3.27 5.42 -8.89
CA PHE A 99 -3.87 5.03 -7.61
C PHE A 99 -5.26 5.64 -7.37
N MET A 100 -6.03 4.96 -6.53
CA MET A 100 -7.32 5.39 -6.02
C MET A 100 -7.29 5.38 -4.49
N THR A 101 -7.79 6.44 -3.88
CA THR A 101 -7.89 6.53 -2.42
C THR A 101 -9.18 7.20 -2.02
N LEU A 102 -9.89 6.64 -1.04
CA LEU A 102 -11.17 7.20 -0.65
C LEU A 102 -11.03 8.35 0.36
N GLN A 103 -10.06 8.26 1.30
CA GLN A 103 -9.97 9.18 2.45
C GLN A 103 -8.55 9.36 3.04
N PRO A 104 -7.50 9.79 2.31
CA PRO A 104 -6.20 9.97 2.96
C PRO A 104 -6.14 11.30 3.71
N GLN A 105 -5.51 11.28 4.88
CA GLN A 105 -5.25 12.49 5.67
C GLN A 105 -4.11 13.31 5.06
N TRP A 106 -3.05 12.63 4.61
CA TRP A 106 -1.89 13.24 3.96
C TRP A 106 -1.49 12.45 2.72
N LEU A 107 -1.46 13.15 1.58
CA LEU A 107 -1.10 12.55 0.29
C LEU A 107 0.00 13.38 -0.40
N CYS A 108 1.12 12.73 -0.71
CA CYS A 108 2.19 13.30 -1.53
C CYS A 108 2.38 12.47 -2.81
N VAL A 109 2.18 13.08 -3.97
CA VAL A 109 2.28 12.39 -5.27
C VAL A 109 3.43 12.96 -6.08
N THR A 110 4.22 12.06 -6.66
CA THR A 110 5.28 12.40 -7.64
C THR A 110 5.02 11.60 -8.91
N GLY A 111 4.40 12.22 -9.91
CA GLY A 111 4.05 11.55 -11.17
C GLY A 111 2.77 10.70 -11.11
N GLY A 112 2.25 10.30 -12.27
CA GLY A 112 1.12 9.39 -12.42
C GLY A 112 -0.28 10.05 -12.51
N GLN A 113 -1.30 9.20 -12.49
CA GLN A 113 -2.72 9.58 -12.51
C GLN A 113 -3.42 9.13 -11.23
N PHE A 114 -4.24 9.98 -10.62
CA PHE A 114 -5.00 9.57 -9.44
C PHE A 114 -6.38 10.17 -9.30
N MET A 115 -7.23 9.41 -8.60
CA MET A 115 -8.57 9.83 -8.21
C MET A 115 -8.74 9.68 -6.71
N THR A 116 -9.33 10.68 -6.09
CA THR A 116 -9.57 10.71 -4.65
C THR A 116 -10.90 11.35 -4.33
N LEU A 117 -11.64 10.83 -3.35
CA LEU A 117 -13.00 11.29 -3.05
C LEU A 117 -13.06 12.28 -1.88
N GLN A 118 -12.22 12.14 -0.84
CA GLN A 118 -12.18 13.09 0.28
C GLN A 118 -10.75 13.31 0.78
N LEU A 119 -10.23 14.54 0.66
CA LEU A 119 -8.87 14.91 1.05
C LEU A 119 -8.84 16.04 2.07
N GLN A 120 -8.04 15.84 3.12
CA GLN A 120 -7.65 16.94 4.02
C GLN A 120 -6.45 17.71 3.47
N TRP A 121 -5.43 17.00 2.97
CA TRP A 121 -4.20 17.61 2.48
C TRP A 121 -3.62 16.88 1.27
N LEU A 122 -3.26 17.63 0.23
CA LEU A 122 -2.65 17.10 -0.99
C LEU A 122 -1.46 17.94 -1.45
N ARG A 123 -0.33 17.28 -1.71
CA ARG A 123 0.81 17.82 -2.47
C ARG A 123 1.08 17.00 -3.73
N VAL A 124 1.15 17.68 -4.87
CA VAL A 124 1.48 17.08 -6.18
C VAL A 124 2.72 17.77 -6.73
N THR A 125 3.74 16.99 -7.12
CA THR A 125 4.98 17.49 -7.74
C THR A 125 5.02 17.31 -9.25
N ASP A 126 4.29 16.31 -9.76
CA ASP A 126 4.07 16.04 -11.18
C ASP A 126 2.85 15.08 -11.29
N GLY A 127 2.11 15.09 -12.39
CA GLY A 127 0.98 14.18 -12.64
C GLY A 127 -0.41 14.82 -12.81
N GLN A 128 -1.40 13.98 -13.14
CA GLN A 128 -2.79 14.38 -13.35
C GLN A 128 -3.69 13.87 -12.21
N PHE A 129 -4.65 14.69 -11.78
CA PHE A 129 -5.52 14.33 -10.66
C PHE A 129 -6.98 14.76 -10.84
N MET A 130 -7.87 13.97 -10.23
CA MET A 130 -9.27 14.34 -10.02
C MET A 130 -9.62 14.21 -8.53
N THR A 131 -10.04 15.32 -7.93
CA THR A 131 -10.49 15.39 -6.53
C THR A 131 -11.73 16.30 -6.45
N PRO A 132 -12.85 15.85 -5.87
CA PRO A 132 -14.07 16.65 -5.90
C PRO A 132 -14.03 17.88 -5.00
N GLU A 133 -13.18 17.97 -3.96
CA GLU A 133 -12.99 19.19 -3.14
C GLU A 133 -11.90 18.93 -2.07
N PRO A 134 -10.63 19.30 -2.29
CA PRO A 134 -9.61 19.16 -1.25
C PRO A 134 -9.76 20.30 -0.23
N GLN A 135 -9.64 20.01 1.08
CA GLN A 135 -9.59 21.07 2.10
C GLN A 135 -8.32 21.92 1.98
N TRP A 136 -7.23 21.31 1.50
CA TRP A 136 -5.96 21.99 1.24
C TRP A 136 -5.22 21.34 0.07
N LEU A 137 -4.75 22.16 -0.88
CA LEU A 137 -4.03 21.72 -2.09
C LEU A 137 -2.77 22.55 -2.32
N ARG A 138 -1.64 21.88 -2.54
CA ARG A 138 -0.40 22.50 -3.03
C ARG A 138 0.12 21.74 -4.25
N VAL A 139 0.10 22.40 -5.40
CA VAL A 139 0.78 21.94 -6.61
C VAL A 139 2.14 22.62 -6.67
N THR A 140 3.21 21.85 -6.87
CA THR A 140 4.56 22.36 -7.11
C THR A 140 5.02 21.87 -8.47
N ASP A 141 5.41 22.77 -9.35
CA ASP A 141 6.04 22.39 -10.62
C ASP A 141 7.47 21.89 -10.33
N GLY A 142 7.83 20.75 -10.94
CA GLY A 142 9.17 20.17 -10.88
C GLY A 142 10.22 20.96 -11.65
#